data_AF-A0A6I2V206-F1
#
_entry.id   AF-A0A6I2V206-F1
#
_cell.length_a   1.000
_cell.length_b   1.000
_cell.length_c   1.000
_cell.angle_alpha   90.00
_cell.angle_beta   90.00
_cell.angle_gamma   90.00
#
_symmetry.space_group_name_H-M   'P 1'
#
loop_
_entity.id
_entity.type
_entity.pdbx_description
1 polymer ?
#
loop_
_entity_poly.entity_id
_entity_poly.type
_entity_poly.pdbx_seq_one_letter_code
_entity_poly.pdbx_strand_id
1 'polypeptide(L)' 'MSSAKALTHWRAPGRVNLIGDHTDYAQGLALPLAIDRDCSITVVPRPAGAKGSIRAV' A
#
# COMPACT_ATOMS: atom_id res chain seq x y z
N MET A 1 -3.80 32.42 -8.11
CA MET A 1 -4.32 31.07 -8.41
C MET A 1 -3.22 30.07 -8.07
N SER A 2 -3.28 29.47 -6.87
CA SER A 2 -2.21 28.57 -6.38
C SER A 2 -2.44 27.16 -6.91
N SER A 3 -1.42 26.59 -7.54
CA SER A 3 -1.41 25.25 -8.16
C SER A 3 -1.88 24.19 -7.14
N ALA A 4 -2.91 23.42 -7.50
CA ALA A 4 -3.38 22.28 -6.71
C ALA A 4 -2.23 21.28 -6.58
N LYS A 5 -1.57 21.27 -5.42
CA LYS A 5 -0.39 20.44 -5.16
C LYS A 5 -0.80 18.97 -5.25
N ALA A 6 -0.14 18.22 -6.13
CA ALA A 6 -0.54 16.88 -6.55
C ALA A 6 -0.83 15.95 -5.37
N LEU A 7 -1.99 15.29 -5.44
CA LEU A 7 -2.32 14.12 -4.64
C LEU A 7 -1.45 12.98 -5.15
N THR A 8 -0.61 12.39 -4.28
CA THR A 8 0.10 11.16 -4.65
C THR A 8 -0.64 9.97 -4.08
N HIS A 9 -0.98 9.03 -4.95
CA HIS A 9 -1.68 7.81 -4.60
C HIS A 9 -0.79 6.60 -4.85
N TRP A 10 -0.65 5.73 -3.85
CA TRP A 10 0.04 4.45 -3.94
C TRP A 10 -0.92 3.33 -3.61
N ARG A 11 -0.78 2.20 -4.30
CA ARG A 11 -1.56 0.99 -4.09
C ARG A 11 -0.64 -0.22 -4.03
N ALA A 12 -0.82 -1.05 -3.00
CA ALA A 12 -0.18 -2.34 -2.83
C ALA A 12 -1.25 -3.45 -2.87
N PRO A 13 -1.29 -4.31 -3.91
CA PRO A 13 -2.21 -5.43 -3.97
C PRO A 13 -1.97 -6.41 -2.81
N GLY A 14 -3.04 -6.95 -2.25
CA GLY A 14 -2.97 -8.11 -1.37
C GLY A 14 -2.61 -9.36 -2.17
N ARG A 15 -1.94 -10.30 -1.51
CA ARG A 15 -1.71 -11.66 -2.03
C ARG A 15 -1.99 -12.70 -0.96
N VAL A 16 -2.26 -13.91 -1.40
CA VAL A 16 -2.15 -15.12 -0.58
C VAL A 16 -1.21 -16.10 -1.28
N ASN A 17 -0.58 -17.00 -0.54
CA ASN A 17 0.10 -18.13 -1.14
C ASN A 17 -0.89 -19.30 -1.23
N LEU A 18 -1.04 -19.89 -2.41
CA LEU A 18 -1.86 -21.11 -2.57
C LEU A 18 -1.14 -22.34 -2.03
N ILE A 19 0.20 -22.35 -2.13
CA ILE A 19 1.09 -23.35 -1.55
C ILE A 19 2.44 -22.70 -1.23
N GLY A 20 3.11 -23.21 -0.20
CA GLY A 20 4.50 -22.85 0.12
C GLY A 20 4.68 -21.79 1.21
N ASP A 21 3.66 -21.47 2.02
CA ASP A 21 3.74 -20.51 3.15
C ASP A 21 4.75 -20.89 4.24
N HIS A 22 5.10 -22.17 4.35
CA HIS A 22 6.11 -22.63 5.31
C HIS A 22 7.44 -23.01 4.65
N THR A 23 7.52 -22.94 3.32
CA THR A 23 8.75 -23.23 2.58
C THR A 23 9.40 -21.97 2.06
N ASP A 24 8.63 -20.91 1.80
CA ASP A 24 9.13 -19.63 1.32
C ASP A 24 10.11 -18.95 2.29
N TYR A 25 9.87 -19.03 3.60
CA TYR A 25 10.83 -18.53 4.60
C TYR A 25 12.14 -19.34 4.64
N ALA A 26 12.11 -20.58 4.16
CA ALA A 26 13.26 -21.48 4.08
C ALA A 26 13.94 -21.45 2.69
N GLN A 27 13.67 -20.42 1.89
CA GLN A 27 14.15 -20.26 0.51
C GLN A 27 13.63 -21.34 -0.46
N GLY A 28 12.54 -22.02 -0.11
CA GLY A 28 11.78 -22.88 -1.01
C GLY A 28 10.89 -22.08 -1.97
N LEU A 29 10.23 -22.79 -2.88
CA LEU A 29 9.27 -22.19 -3.81
C LEU A 29 7.93 -21.91 -3.11
N ALA A 30 7.19 -20.93 -3.65
CA ALA A 30 5.80 -20.68 -3.31
C ALA A 30 5.01 -20.29 -4.56
N LEU A 31 3.69 -20.52 -4.54
CA LEU A 31 2.77 -20.08 -5.58
C LEU A 31 1.89 -18.94 -5.04
N PRO A 32 2.34 -17.67 -5.15
CA PRO A 32 1.52 -16.53 -4.77
C PRO A 32 0.45 -16.22 -5.80
N LEU A 33 -0.69 -15.73 -5.31
CA LEU A 33 -1.78 -15.21 -6.15
C LEU A 33 -2.29 -13.88 -5.57
N ALA A 34 -2.51 -12.91 -6.44
CA ALA A 34 -3.16 -11.65 -6.08
C ALA A 34 -4.63 -11.89 -5.70
N ILE A 35 -5.14 -11.10 -4.76
CA ILE A 35 -6.56 -11.16 -4.34
C ILE A 35 -7.25 -9.81 -4.61
N ASP A 36 -8.59 -9.81 -4.58
CA ASP A 36 -9.41 -8.59 -4.67
C ASP A 36 -9.45 -7.81 -3.33
N ARG A 37 -8.25 -7.56 -2.79
CA ARG A 37 -8.00 -6.72 -1.62
C ARG A 37 -6.71 -5.98 -1.86
N ASP A 38 -6.60 -4.75 -1.36
CA ASP A 38 -5.38 -3.96 -1.44
C ASP A 38 -5.22 -3.00 -0.27
N CYS A 39 -4.02 -2.47 -0.13
CA CYS A 39 -3.68 -1.37 0.75
C CYS A 39 -3.41 -0.13 -0.12
N SER A 40 -4.22 0.90 0.05
CA SER A 40 -4.10 2.17 -0.67
C SER A 40 -3.69 3.30 0.26
N ILE A 41 -2.81 4.18 -0.20
CA ILE A 41 -2.37 5.38 0.53
C ILE A 41 -2.51 6.59 -0.38
N THR A 42 -3.22 7.61 0.10
CA THR A 42 -3.27 8.92 -0.54
C THR A 42 -2.57 9.96 0.33
N VAL A 43 -1.61 10.68 -0.23
CA VAL A 43 -0.90 11.77 0.45
C VAL A 43 -1.28 13.10 -0.16
N VAL A 44 -1.72 14.01 0.71
CA VAL A 44 -2.01 15.39 0.36
C VAL A 44 -0.96 16.29 0.98
N PRO A 45 -0.25 17.10 0.18
CA PRO A 45 0.70 18.06 0.73
C PRO A 45 -0.01 19.11 1.59
N ARG A 46 0.61 19.46 2.72
CA ARG A 46 0.09 20.43 3.69
C ARG A 46 1.03 21.65 3.78
N PRO A 47 0.51 22.84 4.16
CA PRO A 47 1.36 23.98 4.51
C PRO A 47 2.36 23.64 5.63
N ALA A 48 3.54 24.25 5.59
CA ALA A 48 4.56 24.07 6.61
C ALA A 48 4.02 24.46 8.00
N GLY A 49 4.34 23.66 9.02
CA GLY A 49 3.92 23.90 10.41
C GLY A 49 2.51 23.43 10.77
N ALA A 50 1.68 23.00 9.81
CA ALA A 50 0.36 22.45 10.13
C ALA A 50 0.45 20.96 10.49
N LYS A 51 -0.27 20.54 11.55
CA LYS A 51 -0.30 19.14 12.01
C LYS A 51 -0.85 18.21 10.92
N GLY A 52 -0.19 17.07 10.72
CA GLY A 52 -0.68 15.99 9.86
C GLY A 52 -1.83 15.22 10.51
N SER A 53 -2.62 14.52 9.70
CA SER A 53 -3.65 13.60 10.17
C SER A 53 -3.63 12.36 9.30
N ILE A 54 -3.67 11.17 9.91
CA ILE A 54 -3.85 9.89 9.23
C ILE A 54 -5.28 9.44 9.51
N ARG A 55 -6.01 9.06 8.47
CA ARG A 55 -7.33 8.44 8.57
C ARG A 55 -7.25 7.09 7.90
N ALA A 56 -7.58 6.03 8.64
CA ALA A 56 -7.88 4.74 8.05
C ALA A 56 -9.29 4.81 7.44
N VAL A 57 -9.44 4.23 6.25
CA VAL A 57 -10.73 4.03 5.57
C VAL A 57 -11.04 2.54 5.55
#